data_AF-A0A0R3UKT1-F1
#
_entry.id   AF-A0A0R3UKT1-F1
#
_cell.length_a   1.000
_cell.length_b   1.000
_cell.length_c   1.000
_cell.angle_alpha   90.00
_cell.angle_beta   90.00
_cell.angle_gamma   90.00
#
_symmetry.space_group_name_H-M   'P 1'
#
loop_
_entity.id
_entity.type
_entity.pdbx_description
1 polymer ?
#
loop_
_entity_poly.entity_id
_entity_poly.type
_entity_poly.pdbx_seq_one_letter_code
_entity_poly.pdbx_strand_id
1 'polypeptide(L)'
;MSLNGTDGKKYGLIIPSKKPVREPVRTNIPEKTFEDESDDEEDAKFVSTPSADMCLWIYMTKINLEKALEEDATVFQYDEVYDEINREKDQKLLEKSGSVARKPRYVSKLLKASAVRKLEKELLTERKAQREIEAEKEKYGDKESFVTGAYKLVEKRREEEAREAVMDVTKQDGLGGFYRYMFQQKTGSQPSTSRQSPGSSDKVSLRSHLW
;
A
#
# COMPACT_ATOMS: atom_id res chain seq x y z
N MET A 1 51.60 -13.39 24.81
CA MET A 1 51.45 -11.95 25.11
C MET A 1 50.22 -11.79 25.99
N SER A 2 50.41 -11.51 27.27
CA SER A 2 49.33 -11.19 28.20
C SER A 2 48.83 -9.78 27.94
N LEU A 3 47.51 -9.59 27.92
CA LEU A 3 46.88 -8.29 28.16
C LEU A 3 45.81 -8.50 29.22
N ASN A 4 46.20 -8.24 30.47
CA ASN A 4 45.28 -8.02 31.58
C ASN A 4 44.76 -6.57 31.49
N GLY A 5 43.47 -6.37 31.72
CA GLY A 5 42.93 -5.03 32.03
C GLY A 5 41.60 -4.71 31.37
N THR A 6 40.51 -5.28 31.86
CA THR A 6 39.18 -4.67 31.67
C THR A 6 38.64 -4.28 33.05
N ASP A 7 39.07 -3.10 33.50
CA ASP A 7 38.46 -2.39 34.61
C ASP A 7 36.99 -2.13 34.28
N GLY A 8 36.07 -2.83 34.95
CA GLY A 8 34.77 -2.38 35.46
C GLY A 8 33.78 -1.61 34.57
N LYS A 9 34.03 -1.37 33.29
CA LYS A 9 33.20 -0.50 32.45
C LYS A 9 32.15 -1.34 31.72
N LYS A 10 30.91 -1.26 32.21
CA LYS A 10 29.73 -1.85 31.57
C LYS A 10 29.28 -0.91 30.46
N TYR A 11 29.40 -1.32 29.20
CA TYR A 11 28.88 -0.59 28.05
C TYR A 11 27.64 -1.31 27.50
N GLY A 12 26.59 -0.56 27.18
CA GLY A 12 25.29 -1.07 26.72
C GLY A 12 24.12 -0.42 27.44
N LEU A 13 22.89 -0.65 26.96
CA LEU A 13 21.67 -0.18 27.62
C LEU A 13 21.45 -0.99 28.92
N ILE A 14 22.04 -0.52 30.02
CA ILE A 14 21.89 -1.14 31.34
C ILE A 14 20.55 -0.71 31.89
N ILE A 15 19.55 -1.60 31.82
CA ILE A 15 18.26 -1.39 32.45
C ILE A 15 18.43 -1.73 33.93
N PRO A 16 18.37 -0.77 34.87
CA PRO A 16 18.40 -1.11 36.29
C PRO A 16 17.16 -1.92 36.62
N SER A 17 17.35 -3.13 37.14
CA SER A 17 16.28 -4.02 37.58
C SER A 17 15.57 -3.42 38.80
N LYS A 18 14.61 -2.53 38.56
CA LYS A 18 13.58 -2.22 39.56
C LYS A 18 12.67 -3.44 39.65
N LYS A 19 12.58 -4.00 40.86
CA LYS A 19 11.66 -5.10 41.21
C LYS A 19 10.25 -4.76 40.69
N PRO A 20 9.53 -5.69 40.05
CA PRO A 20 8.14 -5.47 39.70
C PRO A 20 7.29 -5.59 40.97
N VAL A 21 7.01 -4.47 41.63
CA VAL A 21 5.78 -4.35 42.41
C VAL A 21 4.76 -3.77 41.45
N ARG A 22 4.04 -4.67 40.77
CA ARG A 22 2.82 -4.33 40.02
C ARG A 22 1.70 -5.12 40.68
N GLU A 23 0.90 -4.44 41.49
CA GLU A 23 -0.46 -4.89 41.74
C GLU A 23 -1.22 -4.82 40.40
N PRO A 24 -2.02 -5.84 40.03
CA PRO A 24 -2.79 -5.76 38.81
C PRO A 24 -3.94 -4.76 39.00
N VAL A 25 -3.76 -3.55 38.50
CA VAL A 25 -4.87 -2.63 38.23
C VAL A 25 -5.70 -3.26 37.12
N ARG A 26 -6.86 -3.80 37.49
CA ARG A 26 -7.88 -4.29 36.56
C ARG A 26 -8.47 -3.09 35.83
N THR A 27 -8.04 -2.84 34.61
CA THR A 27 -8.78 -1.98 33.69
C THR A 27 -9.84 -2.83 33.00
N ASN A 28 -11.10 -2.68 33.42
CA ASN A 28 -12.24 -3.22 32.68
C ASN A 28 -12.34 -2.46 31.36
N ILE A 29 -11.76 -3.02 30.31
CA ILE A 29 -12.01 -2.59 28.93
C ILE A 29 -13.12 -3.52 28.43
N PRO A 30 -14.32 -3.03 28.08
CA PRO A 30 -15.29 -3.88 27.39
C PRO A 30 -14.72 -4.23 26.02
N GLU A 31 -14.34 -5.50 25.89
CA GLU A 31 -14.01 -6.18 24.65
C GLU A 31 -15.30 -6.35 23.84
N LYS A 32 -15.24 -6.04 22.53
CA LYS A 32 -16.28 -6.17 21.49
C LYS A 32 -17.27 -5.01 21.36
N THR A 33 -17.03 -4.18 20.34
CA THR A 33 -17.99 -3.21 19.77
C THR A 33 -18.07 -3.31 18.24
N PHE A 34 -17.63 -4.44 17.66
CA PHE A 34 -17.49 -4.60 16.20
C PHE A 34 -18.15 -5.86 15.62
N GLU A 35 -19.09 -6.46 16.34
CA GLU A 35 -19.92 -7.56 15.82
C GLU A 35 -21.35 -7.39 16.34
N ASP A 36 -22.21 -6.74 15.54
CA ASP A 36 -23.50 -7.28 15.10
C ASP A 36 -24.15 -6.29 14.10
N GLU A 37 -23.74 -6.38 12.83
CA GLU A 37 -24.47 -5.78 11.72
C GLU A 37 -25.54 -6.81 11.30
N SER A 38 -26.63 -6.86 12.07
CA SER A 38 -27.85 -7.58 11.70
C SER A 38 -28.75 -6.61 10.94
N ASP A 39 -28.56 -6.64 9.63
CA ASP A 39 -29.42 -6.09 8.59
C ASP A 39 -30.78 -6.81 8.60
N ASP A 40 -31.76 -6.24 9.30
CA ASP A 40 -33.19 -6.52 9.09
C ASP A 40 -33.87 -5.21 8.69
N GLU A 41 -34.05 -5.05 7.38
CA GLU A 41 -34.91 -4.08 6.71
C GLU A 41 -36.38 -4.26 7.14
N GLU A 42 -36.84 -3.46 8.11
CA GLU A 42 -38.25 -3.23 8.38
C GLU A 42 -38.56 -1.74 8.18
N ASP A 43 -39.22 -1.44 7.06
CA ASP A 43 -39.87 -0.19 6.70
C ASP A 43 -40.95 0.22 7.74
N ALA A 44 -40.52 0.62 8.93
CA ALA A 44 -41.36 1.22 9.94
C ALA A 44 -41.10 2.73 9.97
N LYS A 45 -42.05 3.51 9.44
CA LYS A 45 -42.24 4.92 9.80
C LYS A 45 -42.53 4.99 11.30
N PHE A 46 -41.49 4.92 12.12
CA PHE A 46 -41.53 5.12 13.56
C PHE A 46 -41.75 6.61 13.82
N VAL A 47 -42.99 7.06 13.70
CA VAL A 47 -43.42 8.34 14.28
C VAL A 47 -43.59 8.09 15.78
N SER A 48 -42.47 7.96 16.49
CA SER A 48 -42.50 8.04 17.94
C SER A 48 -42.77 9.47 18.32
N THR A 49 -43.92 9.69 18.96
CA THR A 49 -44.16 10.97 19.61
C THR A 49 -43.06 11.16 20.64
N PRO A 50 -42.27 12.25 20.57
CA PRO A 50 -41.19 12.48 21.51
C PRO A 50 -41.78 12.47 22.92
N SER A 51 -41.15 11.72 23.83
CA SER A 51 -41.54 11.69 25.23
C SER A 51 -41.52 13.11 25.82
N ALA A 52 -42.29 13.34 26.89
CA ALA A 52 -42.33 14.65 27.55
C ALA A 52 -40.90 15.13 27.95
N ASP A 53 -40.05 14.20 28.37
CA ASP A 53 -38.65 14.46 28.70
C ASP A 53 -37.82 14.85 27.48
N MET A 54 -38.05 14.21 26.33
CA MET A 54 -37.40 14.56 25.07
C MET A 54 -37.84 15.95 24.58
N CYS A 55 -39.13 16.28 24.67
CA CYS A 55 -39.64 17.62 24.37
C CYS A 55 -39.02 18.70 25.27
N LEU A 56 -38.88 18.43 26.57
CA LEU A 56 -38.22 19.36 27.49
C LEU A 56 -36.73 19.54 27.12
N TRP A 57 -36.04 18.46 26.77
CA TRP A 57 -34.65 18.51 26.33
C TRP A 57 -34.48 19.30 25.03
N ILE A 58 -35.38 19.11 24.05
CA ILE A 58 -35.42 19.89 22.81
C ILE A 58 -35.66 21.38 23.09
N TYR A 59 -36.55 21.70 24.02
CA TYR A 59 -36.81 23.09 24.42
C TYR A 59 -35.60 23.74 25.12
N MET A 60 -34.97 23.03 26.05
CA MET A 60 -33.77 23.50 26.74
C MET A 60 -32.59 23.67 25.78
N THR A 61 -32.38 22.73 24.86
CA THR A 61 -31.31 22.84 23.84
C THR A 61 -31.56 24.01 22.90
N LYS A 62 -32.81 24.28 22.52
CA LYS A 62 -33.16 25.45 21.72
C LYS A 62 -32.84 26.77 22.43
N ILE A 63 -33.19 26.90 23.72
CA ILE A 63 -32.84 28.08 24.52
C ILE A 63 -31.32 28.25 24.59
N ASN A 64 -30.59 27.17 24.83
CA ASN A 64 -29.12 27.22 24.90
C ASN A 64 -28.50 27.60 23.56
N LEU A 65 -29.07 27.12 22.45
CA LEU A 65 -28.66 27.48 21.09
C LEU A 65 -28.88 28.96 20.81
N GLU A 66 -30.07 29.49 21.11
CA GLU A 66 -30.40 30.91 20.94
C GLU A 66 -29.49 31.79 21.79
N LYS A 67 -29.24 31.39 23.04
CA LYS A 67 -28.31 32.08 23.93
C LYS A 67 -26.87 32.08 23.40
N ALA A 68 -26.39 30.94 22.89
CA ALA A 68 -25.06 30.85 22.30
C ALA A 68 -24.91 31.72 21.05
N LEU A 69 -25.94 31.81 20.22
CA LEU A 69 -25.97 32.67 19.02
C LEU A 69 -26.01 34.17 19.38
N GLU A 70 -26.68 34.55 20.48
CA GLU A 70 -26.72 35.92 20.99
C GLU A 70 -25.38 36.35 21.60
N GLU A 71 -24.69 35.45 22.29
CA GLU A 71 -23.35 35.69 22.83
C GLU A 71 -22.30 35.80 21.71
N ASP A 72 -22.33 34.88 20.74
CA ASP A 72 -21.41 34.87 19.60
C ASP A 72 -22.04 34.23 18.34
N ALA A 73 -22.24 35.05 17.31
CA ALA A 73 -22.75 34.59 16.02
C ALA A 73 -21.78 33.64 15.27
N THR A 74 -20.51 33.59 15.67
CA THR A 74 -19.46 32.74 15.06
C THR A 74 -19.32 31.36 15.71
N VAL A 75 -20.13 31.05 16.73
CA VAL A 75 -20.01 29.82 17.54
C VAL A 75 -20.05 28.50 16.74
N PHE A 76 -20.64 28.51 15.53
CA PHE A 76 -20.72 27.35 14.63
C PHE A 76 -19.69 27.37 13.48
N GLN A 77 -18.80 28.36 13.43
CA GLN A 77 -17.77 28.51 12.38
C GLN A 77 -16.54 27.65 12.69
N TYR A 78 -16.72 26.32 12.73
CA TYR A 78 -15.66 25.38 13.10
C TYR A 78 -14.49 25.34 12.12
N ASP A 79 -14.76 25.48 10.82
CA ASP A 79 -13.74 25.35 9.77
C ASP A 79 -12.73 26.50 9.85
N GLU A 80 -13.23 27.72 10.02
CA GLU A 80 -12.40 28.94 10.13
C GLU A 80 -11.48 28.89 11.37
N VAL A 81 -12.03 28.50 12.54
CA VAL A 81 -11.24 28.35 13.77
C VAL A 81 -10.21 27.23 13.66
N TYR A 82 -10.54 26.13 12.97
CA TYR A 82 -9.60 25.03 12.77
C TYR A 82 -8.42 25.44 11.88
N ASP A 83 -8.72 26.16 10.79
CA ASP A 83 -7.71 26.72 9.90
C ASP A 83 -6.84 27.75 10.61
N GLU A 84 -7.41 28.60 11.46
CA GLU A 84 -6.66 29.54 12.31
C GLU A 84 -5.74 28.82 13.29
N ILE A 85 -6.25 27.83 14.03
CA ILE A 85 -5.46 27.04 14.98
C ILE A 85 -4.30 26.33 14.26
N ASN A 86 -4.55 25.78 13.07
CA ASN A 86 -3.50 25.11 12.30
C ASN A 86 -2.50 26.11 11.73
N ARG A 87 -2.96 27.25 11.24
CA ARG A 87 -2.10 28.34 10.78
C ARG A 87 -1.22 28.87 11.92
N GLU A 88 -1.75 29.03 13.12
CA GLU A 88 -0.98 29.41 14.31
C GLU A 88 0.01 28.33 14.74
N LYS A 89 -0.39 27.05 14.70
CA LYS A 89 0.54 25.93 14.94
C LYS A 89 1.69 25.95 13.94
N ASP A 90 1.39 26.14 12.66
CA ASP A 90 2.38 26.18 11.60
C ASP A 90 3.29 27.39 11.71
N GLN A 91 2.76 28.57 12.04
CA GLN A 91 3.55 29.76 12.35
C GLN A 91 4.46 29.53 13.56
N LYS A 92 3.94 28.95 14.64
CA LYS A 92 4.72 28.62 15.84
C LYS A 92 5.79 27.56 15.55
N LEU A 93 5.51 26.60 14.67
CA LEU A 93 6.50 25.63 14.18
C LEU A 93 7.56 26.31 13.33
N LEU A 94 7.16 27.24 12.46
CA LEU A 94 8.05 28.02 11.61
C LEU A 94 8.98 28.91 12.45
N GLU A 95 8.45 29.63 13.44
CA GLU A 95 9.20 30.44 14.39
C GLU A 95 10.18 29.59 15.20
N LYS A 96 9.75 28.42 15.71
CA LYS A 96 10.64 27.46 16.37
C LYS A 96 11.74 26.94 15.44
N SER A 97 11.43 26.80 14.14
CA SER A 97 12.39 26.38 13.12
C SER A 97 13.31 27.50 12.62
N GLY A 98 12.93 28.77 12.87
CA GLY A 98 13.63 29.98 12.41
C GLY A 98 14.97 30.24 13.12
N SER A 99 15.22 29.61 14.27
CA SER A 99 16.55 29.57 14.87
C SER A 99 17.41 28.48 14.21
N VAL A 100 18.00 28.78 13.04
CA VAL A 100 19.02 27.96 12.34
C VAL A 100 18.82 26.46 12.61
N ALA A 101 17.73 25.91 12.05
CA ALA A 101 17.27 24.54 12.19
C ALA A 101 18.42 23.56 12.48
N ARG A 102 18.62 23.25 13.76
CA ARG A 102 19.65 22.32 14.22
C ARG A 102 19.21 20.92 13.79
N LYS A 103 19.43 20.59 12.52
CA LYS A 103 19.10 19.30 11.93
C LYS A 103 19.69 18.23 12.85
N PRO A 104 18.88 17.30 13.37
CA PRO A 104 19.38 16.28 14.27
C PRO A 104 20.47 15.47 13.55
N ARG A 105 21.59 15.23 14.25
CA ARG A 105 22.85 14.71 13.67
C ARG A 105 22.69 13.39 12.89
N TYR A 106 21.63 12.62 13.16
CA TYR A 106 21.46 11.26 12.64
C TYR A 106 20.17 10.99 11.86
N VAL A 107 19.15 11.86 11.88
CA VAL A 107 17.86 11.55 11.22
C VAL A 107 18.04 11.35 9.71
N SER A 108 18.89 12.15 9.07
CA SER A 108 19.20 11.97 7.65
C SER A 108 19.85 10.61 7.36
N LYS A 109 20.72 10.12 8.25
CA LYS A 109 21.35 8.79 8.13
C LYS A 109 20.33 7.68 8.35
N LEU A 110 19.41 7.84 9.31
CA LEU A 110 18.35 6.85 9.58
C LEU A 110 17.38 6.74 8.39
N LEU A 111 16.96 7.86 7.81
CA LEU A 111 16.11 7.87 6.61
C LEU A 111 16.81 7.20 5.42
N LYS A 112 18.07 7.53 5.18
CA LYS A 112 18.88 6.88 4.13
C LYS A 112 19.02 5.37 4.38
N ALA A 113 19.33 4.95 5.61
CA ALA A 113 19.45 3.54 5.95
C ALA A 113 18.11 2.78 5.81
N SER A 114 16.99 3.42 6.16
CA SER A 114 15.66 2.85 5.94
C SER A 114 15.38 2.64 4.45
N ALA A 115 15.69 3.63 3.61
CA ALA A 115 15.53 3.52 2.16
C ALA A 115 16.39 2.40 1.58
N VAL A 116 17.67 2.29 1.99
CA VAL A 116 18.56 1.21 1.55
C VAL A 116 18.02 -0.17 1.94
N ARG A 117 17.58 -0.36 3.19
CA ARG A 117 17.00 -1.64 3.64
C ARG A 117 15.73 -2.02 2.89
N LYS A 118 14.90 -1.06 2.50
CA LYS A 118 13.71 -1.32 1.68
C LYS A 118 14.10 -1.88 0.32
N LEU A 119 15.04 -1.22 -0.36
CA LEU A 119 15.57 -1.67 -1.64
C LEU A 119 16.27 -3.04 -1.55
N GLU A 120 17.08 -3.26 -0.51
CA GLU A 120 17.71 -4.56 -0.26
C GLU A 120 16.69 -5.67 -0.04
N LYS A 121 15.62 -5.39 0.71
CA LYS A 121 14.54 -6.35 0.94
C LYS A 121 13.83 -6.72 -0.36
N GLU A 122 13.52 -5.73 -1.19
CA GLU A 122 12.90 -5.93 -2.51
C GLU A 122 13.80 -6.79 -3.42
N LEU A 123 15.10 -6.47 -3.51
CA LEU A 123 16.07 -7.27 -4.26
C LEU A 123 16.21 -8.71 -3.74
N LEU A 124 16.18 -8.90 -2.42
CA LEU A 124 16.23 -10.24 -1.83
C LEU A 124 14.98 -11.05 -2.17
N THR A 125 13.80 -10.42 -2.11
CA THR A 125 12.55 -11.09 -2.48
C THR A 125 12.53 -11.49 -3.95
N GLU A 126 13.01 -10.63 -4.84
CA GLU A 126 13.10 -10.93 -6.28
C GLU A 126 14.08 -12.08 -6.57
N ARG A 127 15.30 -12.04 -6.01
CA ARG A 127 16.28 -13.12 -6.16
C ARG A 127 15.79 -14.43 -5.57
N LYS A 128 15.05 -14.37 -4.45
CA LYS A 128 14.44 -15.56 -3.85
C LYS A 128 13.40 -16.17 -4.79
N ALA A 129 12.52 -15.35 -5.35
CA ALA A 129 11.52 -15.79 -6.31
C ALA A 129 12.15 -16.41 -7.58
N GLN A 130 13.19 -15.79 -8.13
CA GLN A 130 13.92 -16.35 -9.28
C GLN A 130 14.55 -17.71 -8.97
N ARG A 131 15.20 -17.84 -7.81
CA ARG A 131 15.77 -19.12 -7.38
C ARG A 131 14.70 -20.19 -7.20
N GLU A 132 13.53 -19.83 -6.68
CA GLU A 132 12.39 -20.74 -6.55
C GLU A 132 11.89 -21.21 -7.92
N ILE A 133 11.80 -20.31 -8.91
CA ILE A 133 11.42 -20.65 -10.29
C ILE A 133 12.46 -21.58 -10.94
N GLU A 134 13.74 -21.28 -10.80
CA GLU A 134 14.82 -22.11 -11.36
C GLU A 134 14.84 -23.49 -10.71
N ALA A 135 14.69 -23.57 -9.38
CA ALA A 135 14.64 -24.83 -8.66
C ALA A 135 13.39 -25.65 -8.99
N GLU A 136 12.24 -25.01 -9.23
CA GLU A 136 11.04 -25.67 -9.72
C GLU A 136 11.26 -26.20 -11.15
N LYS A 137 11.84 -25.38 -12.02
CA LYS A 137 12.16 -25.77 -13.39
C LYS A 137 13.15 -26.95 -13.45
N GLU A 138 14.14 -27.00 -12.55
CA GLU A 138 15.07 -28.12 -12.46
C GLU A 138 14.39 -29.42 -12.00
N LYS A 139 13.44 -29.34 -11.05
CA LYS A 139 12.75 -30.52 -10.48
C LYS A 139 11.58 -31.04 -11.33
N TYR A 140 11.00 -30.18 -12.15
CA TYR A 140 9.76 -30.44 -12.89
C TYR A 140 9.87 -30.16 -14.39
N GLY A 141 11.03 -29.72 -14.90
CA GLY A 141 11.23 -29.46 -16.33
C GLY A 141 11.10 -30.69 -17.21
N ASP A 142 11.45 -31.87 -16.69
CA ASP A 142 11.29 -33.15 -17.39
C ASP A 142 9.88 -33.77 -17.23
N LYS A 143 8.99 -33.13 -16.46
CA LYS A 143 7.63 -33.65 -16.18
C LYS A 143 6.59 -32.90 -17.00
N GLU A 144 5.49 -33.59 -17.32
CA GLU A 144 4.39 -32.98 -18.06
C GLU A 144 3.69 -31.89 -17.22
N SER A 145 3.64 -30.67 -17.75
CA SER A 145 2.93 -29.54 -17.14
C SER A 145 1.48 -29.49 -17.63
N PHE A 146 0.52 -29.87 -16.77
CA PHE A 146 -0.90 -29.82 -17.09
C PHE A 146 -1.50 -28.47 -16.74
N VAL A 147 -1.72 -27.63 -17.75
CA VAL A 147 -2.42 -26.35 -17.60
C VAL A 147 -3.93 -26.56 -17.79
N THR A 148 -4.72 -26.24 -16.76
CA THR A 148 -6.18 -26.33 -16.83
C THR A 148 -6.76 -25.30 -17.80
N GLY A 149 -7.94 -25.58 -18.37
CA GLY A 149 -8.60 -24.65 -19.31
C GLY A 149 -8.79 -23.24 -18.74
N ALA A 150 -9.03 -23.13 -17.43
CA ALA A 150 -9.17 -21.86 -16.73
C ALA A 150 -7.88 -21.02 -16.75
N TYR A 151 -6.71 -21.63 -16.52
CA TYR A 151 -5.44 -20.91 -16.57
C TYR A 151 -5.10 -20.45 -18.00
N LYS A 152 -5.41 -21.27 -19.03
CA LYS A 152 -5.24 -20.87 -20.43
C LYS A 152 -6.08 -19.65 -20.79
N LEU A 153 -7.27 -19.51 -20.19
CA LEU A 153 -8.12 -18.33 -20.39
C LEU A 153 -7.53 -17.09 -19.69
N VAL A 154 -6.98 -17.24 -18.49
CA VAL A 154 -6.29 -16.16 -17.78
C VAL A 154 -5.06 -15.68 -18.55
N GLU A 155 -4.26 -16.60 -19.10
CA GLU A 155 -3.10 -16.24 -19.92
C GLU A 155 -3.50 -15.49 -21.20
N LYS A 156 -4.55 -15.95 -21.89
CA LYS A 156 -5.09 -15.22 -23.05
C LYS A 156 -5.55 -13.82 -22.68
N ARG A 157 -6.22 -13.66 -21.54
CA ARG A 157 -6.67 -12.36 -21.05
C ARG A 157 -5.50 -11.43 -20.75
N ARG A 158 -4.43 -11.94 -20.12
CA ARG A 158 -3.20 -11.16 -19.89
C ARG A 158 -2.55 -10.72 -21.20
N GLU A 159 -2.52 -11.59 -22.21
CA GLU A 159 -1.99 -11.27 -23.52
C GLU A 159 -2.84 -10.23 -24.26
N GLU A 160 -4.16 -10.32 -24.16
CA GLU A 160 -5.10 -9.33 -24.71
C GLU A 160 -4.95 -7.97 -24.00
N GLU A 161 -4.91 -7.94 -22.67
CA GLU A 161 -4.69 -6.71 -21.89
C GLU A 161 -3.34 -6.05 -22.22
N ALA A 162 -2.27 -6.85 -22.43
CA ALA A 162 -0.96 -6.34 -22.85
C ALA A 162 -1.02 -5.76 -24.28
N ARG A 163 -1.73 -6.40 -25.20
CA ARG A 163 -1.94 -5.89 -26.56
C ARG A 163 -2.75 -4.61 -26.54
N GLU A 164 -3.84 -4.55 -25.79
CA GLU A 164 -4.66 -3.35 -25.63
C GLU A 164 -3.86 -2.20 -25.03
N ALA A 165 -3.03 -2.45 -24.02
CA ALA A 165 -2.15 -1.42 -23.45
C ALA A 165 -1.14 -0.87 -24.47
N VAL A 166 -0.68 -1.69 -25.42
CA VAL A 166 0.22 -1.27 -26.52
C VAL A 166 -0.54 -0.61 -27.68
N MET A 167 -1.85 -0.78 -27.78
CA MET A 167 -2.70 -0.15 -28.79
C MET A 167 -3.44 1.09 -28.27
N ASP A 168 -3.45 1.27 -26.95
CA ASP A 168 -4.06 2.40 -26.25
C ASP A 168 -3.23 3.68 -26.46
N VAL A 169 -3.77 4.59 -27.26
CA VAL A 169 -3.14 5.87 -27.59
C VAL A 169 -3.01 6.78 -26.37
N THR A 170 -3.83 6.59 -25.32
CA THR A 170 -3.77 7.42 -24.10
C THR A 170 -2.58 7.09 -23.20
N LYS A 171 -2.02 5.88 -23.33
CA LYS A 171 -0.86 5.39 -22.56
C LYS A 171 0.47 5.57 -23.28
N GLN A 172 0.44 6.09 -24.51
CA GLN A 172 1.62 6.18 -25.37
C GLN A 172 2.01 7.62 -25.64
N ASP A 173 3.29 7.90 -25.45
CA ASP A 173 3.87 9.18 -25.80
C ASP A 173 4.28 9.18 -27.29
N GLY A 174 3.71 10.11 -28.06
CA GLY A 174 4.03 10.34 -29.47
C GLY A 174 3.23 9.49 -30.47
N LEU A 175 3.56 9.62 -31.76
CA LEU A 175 2.77 9.01 -32.84
C LEU A 175 3.05 7.50 -33.05
N GLY A 176 3.95 6.87 -32.29
CA GLY A 176 4.37 5.47 -32.50
C GLY A 176 3.23 4.46 -32.53
N GLY A 177 2.21 4.63 -31.68
CA GLY A 177 1.00 3.80 -31.66
C GLY A 177 0.17 3.88 -32.95
N PHE A 178 0.02 5.10 -33.48
CA PHE A 178 -0.69 5.34 -34.74
C PHE A 178 0.00 4.65 -35.92
N TYR A 179 1.33 4.70 -35.99
CA TYR A 179 2.10 4.08 -37.08
C TYR A 179 2.03 2.56 -37.02
N ARG A 180 2.08 1.97 -35.81
CA ARG A 180 1.86 0.53 -35.60
C ARG A 180 0.47 0.08 -36.05
N TYR A 181 -0.58 0.84 -35.70
CA TYR A 181 -1.95 0.55 -36.13
C TYR A 181 -2.11 0.65 -37.65
N MET A 182 -1.60 1.72 -38.27
CA MET A 182 -1.66 1.90 -39.72
C MET A 182 -0.90 0.80 -40.47
N PHE A 183 0.23 0.36 -39.92
CA PHE A 183 1.01 -0.76 -40.46
C PHE A 183 0.25 -2.09 -40.33
N GLN A 184 -0.38 -2.39 -39.20
CA GLN A 184 -1.21 -3.59 -39.02
C GLN A 184 -2.40 -3.63 -39.99
N GLN A 185 -3.07 -2.49 -40.20
CA GLN A 185 -4.17 -2.37 -41.16
C GLN A 185 -3.72 -2.64 -42.59
N LYS A 186 -2.58 -2.08 -43.02
CA LYS A 186 -2.07 -2.25 -44.39
C LYS A 186 -1.45 -3.63 -44.65
N THR A 187 -0.79 -4.22 -43.66
CA THR A 187 -0.10 -5.51 -43.83
C THR A 187 -1.00 -6.71 -43.58
N GLY A 188 -2.22 -6.51 -43.08
CA GLY A 188 -3.14 -7.60 -42.76
C GLY A 188 -2.54 -8.64 -41.80
N SER A 189 -1.48 -8.27 -41.07
CA SER A 189 -0.73 -9.17 -40.20
C SER A 189 -1.55 -9.45 -38.95
N GLN A 190 -2.54 -10.32 -39.09
CA GLN A 190 -3.04 -11.09 -37.96
C GLN A 190 -1.84 -11.82 -37.37
N PRO A 191 -1.58 -11.73 -36.04
CA PRO A 191 -0.55 -12.55 -35.43
C PRO A 191 -0.92 -14.01 -35.70
N SER A 192 -0.14 -14.67 -36.56
CA SER A 192 -0.32 -16.08 -36.86
C SER A 192 -0.29 -16.84 -35.53
N THR A 193 -1.43 -17.37 -35.11
CA THR A 193 -1.46 -18.42 -34.11
C THR A 193 -0.74 -19.59 -34.76
N SER A 194 0.57 -19.73 -34.48
CA SER A 194 1.39 -20.81 -35.00
C SER A 194 0.86 -22.12 -34.42
N ARG A 195 -0.06 -22.74 -35.13
CA ARG A 195 -0.49 -24.12 -34.93
C ARG A 195 0.70 -24.99 -35.33
N GLN A 196 1.54 -25.35 -34.35
CA GLN A 196 2.64 -26.28 -34.57
C GLN A 196 2.05 -27.63 -34.97
N SER A 197 2.18 -27.99 -36.24
CA SER A 197 2.08 -29.37 -36.72
C SER A 197 3.48 -30.00 -36.65
N PRO A 198 3.62 -31.27 -36.23
CA PRO A 198 4.92 -31.92 -36.09
C PRO A 198 5.42 -32.35 -37.47
N GLY A 199 6.41 -31.62 -38.00
CA GLY A 199 7.08 -31.92 -39.26
C GLY A 199 8.50 -32.43 -38.99
N SER A 200 8.70 -33.71 -39.31
CA SER A 200 9.93 -34.47 -39.49
C SER A 200 11.24 -33.67 -39.64
N SER A 201 12.18 -33.95 -38.75
CA SER A 201 13.58 -33.54 -38.85
C SER A 201 14.35 -34.41 -39.86
N ASP A 202 14.45 -33.96 -41.11
CA ASP A 202 15.50 -34.45 -42.01
C ASP A 202 16.72 -33.56 -41.88
N LYS A 203 17.75 -34.09 -41.21
CA LYS A 203 19.08 -33.49 -41.16
C LYS A 203 19.76 -33.69 -42.51
N VAL A 204 19.97 -32.63 -43.27
CA VAL A 204 20.94 -32.63 -44.37
C VAL A 204 22.14 -31.77 -43.99
N SER A 205 23.24 -32.49 -43.77
CA SER A 205 24.59 -32.02 -43.55
C SER A 205 25.09 -31.16 -44.72
N LEU A 206 25.53 -29.93 -44.45
CA LEU A 206 26.44 -29.19 -45.30
C LEU A 206 27.49 -28.48 -44.44
N ARG A 207 28.56 -29.20 -44.12
CA ARG A 207 29.82 -28.63 -43.63
C ARG A 207 30.67 -28.26 -44.85
N SER A 208 30.53 -27.04 -45.34
CA SER A 208 31.43 -26.49 -46.35
C SER A 208 32.82 -26.25 -45.72
N HIS A 209 33.83 -26.74 -46.41
CA HIS A 209 35.24 -26.49 -46.16
C HIS A 209 35.58 -25.04 -46.48
N LEU A 210 36.36 -24.38 -45.63
CA LEU A 210 37.26 -23.31 -46.06
C LEU A 210 38.62 -23.53 -45.38
N TRP A 211 39.65 -23.59 -46.22
CA TRP A 211 41.07 -23.46 -45.89
C TRP A 211 41.41 -21.99 -45.63
#